data_AF-A0A537H9N4-F1
#
_entry.id   AF-A0A537H9N4-F1
#
_cell.length_a   1.000
_cell.length_b   1.000
_cell.length_c   1.000
_cell.angle_alpha   90.00
_cell.angle_beta   90.00
_cell.angle_gamma   90.00
#
_symmetry.space_group_name_H-M   'P 1'
#
loop_
_entity.id
_entity.type
_entity.pdbx_description
1 polymer ?
#
loop_
_entity_poly.entity_id
_entity_poly.type
_entity_poly.pdbx_seq_one_letter_code
_entity_poly.pdbx_strand_id
1 'polypeptide(L)'
;MNVRWAKILVFLLPVLIFGTGFALSQITFNNTTVILAGQNIFITQPTPTSQTCPADGNIAYKNSGFTSLAWTLTQGGGAAQAFFCMDNQGTSADTPSVTASGTGIANGVCPSTASTLTWAAPSGVPTSLAAHTATSTPITIAVCAGSGTSAGPGPSFTVTVT
;
A
#
# COMPACT_ATOMS: atom_id res chain seq x y z
N MET A 1 -13.59 44.52 31.58
CA MET A 1 -13.45 43.38 30.63
C MET A 1 -14.58 42.39 30.93
N ASN A 2 -15.52 42.20 30.00
CA ASN A 2 -16.77 41.49 30.26
C ASN A 2 -16.52 39.99 30.52
N VAL A 3 -16.78 39.54 31.75
CA VAL A 3 -16.53 38.18 32.27
C VAL A 3 -17.13 37.07 31.39
N ARG A 4 -18.18 37.40 30.61
CA ARG A 4 -18.81 36.51 29.63
C ARG A 4 -17.89 36.11 28.48
N TRP A 5 -17.06 37.02 27.97
CA TRP A 5 -16.13 36.73 26.86
C TRP A 5 -14.92 35.91 27.32
N ALA A 6 -14.47 36.11 28.57
CA ALA A 6 -13.38 35.31 29.14
C ALA A 6 -13.74 33.82 29.27
N LYS A 7 -14.99 33.50 29.65
CA LYS A 7 -15.46 32.10 29.76
C LYS A 7 -15.52 31.40 28.40
N ILE A 8 -15.95 32.11 27.35
CA ILE A 8 -15.99 31.58 25.98
C ILE A 8 -14.58 31.30 25.46
N LEU A 9 -13.62 32.19 25.73
CA LEU A 9 -12.23 32.03 25.32
C LEU A 9 -11.58 30.80 25.99
N VAL A 10 -11.81 30.61 27.31
CA VAL A 10 -11.30 29.47 28.08
C VAL A 10 -11.90 28.14 27.60
N PHE A 11 -13.12 28.13 27.08
CA PHE A 11 -13.76 26.92 26.55
C PHE A 11 -13.28 26.57 25.13
N LEU A 12 -12.92 27.57 24.31
CA LEU A 12 -12.43 27.38 22.94
C LEU A 12 -10.94 27.04 22.84
N LEU A 13 -10.13 27.50 23.79
CA LEU A 13 -8.68 27.26 23.85
C LEU A 13 -8.31 25.75 23.82
N PRO A 14 -8.91 24.87 24.63
CA PRO A 14 -8.65 23.44 24.58
C PRO A 14 -9.02 22.85 23.22
N VAL A 15 -10.18 23.22 22.66
CA VAL A 15 -10.64 22.69 21.36
C VAL A 15 -9.68 23.07 20.23
N LEU A 16 -9.12 24.28 20.25
CA LEU A 16 -8.10 24.73 19.30
C LEU A 16 -6.77 23.99 19.50
N ILE A 17 -6.33 23.76 20.74
CA ILE A 17 -5.06 23.07 21.04
C ILE A 17 -5.16 21.57 20.71
N PHE A 18 -6.25 20.90 21.09
CA PHE A 18 -6.48 19.49 20.79
C PHE A 18 -6.77 19.26 19.30
N GLY A 19 -7.52 20.16 18.65
CA GLY A 19 -7.79 20.08 17.22
C GLY A 19 -6.55 20.30 16.36
N THR A 20 -5.68 21.24 16.73
CA THR A 20 -4.39 21.44 16.03
C THR A 20 -3.38 20.35 16.34
N GLY A 21 -3.35 19.80 17.55
CA GLY A 21 -2.51 18.64 17.91
C GLY A 21 -2.86 17.37 17.13
N PHE A 22 -4.15 17.09 16.91
CA PHE A 22 -4.59 15.97 16.06
C PHE A 22 -4.28 16.20 14.58
N ALA A 23 -4.47 17.41 14.06
CA ALA A 23 -4.12 17.74 12.67
C ALA A 23 -2.59 17.68 12.42
N LEU A 24 -1.77 18.05 13.41
CA LEU A 24 -0.31 17.93 13.38
C LEU A 24 0.19 16.48 13.48
N SER A 25 -0.66 15.54 13.94
CA SER A 25 -0.32 14.12 14.05
C SER A 25 -0.51 13.32 12.76
N GLN A 26 -1.19 13.88 11.75
CA GLN A 26 -1.39 13.24 10.45
C GLN A 26 -0.41 13.78 9.40
N ILE A 27 0.85 13.41 9.55
CA ILE A 27 1.85 13.63 8.52
C ILE A 27 1.63 12.61 7.41
N THR A 28 1.33 13.10 6.21
CA THR A 28 1.13 12.28 5.01
C THR A 28 2.43 12.17 4.22
N PHE A 29 2.81 10.94 3.88
CA PHE A 29 3.88 10.59 2.96
C PHE A 29 3.28 10.21 1.63
N ASN A 30 3.92 10.64 0.54
CA ASN A 30 3.62 10.15 -0.79
C ASN A 30 4.85 9.46 -1.37
N ASN A 31 4.70 8.19 -1.75
CA ASN A 31 5.76 7.42 -2.41
C ASN A 31 5.21 6.80 -3.70
N THR A 32 6.08 6.58 -4.67
CA THR A 32 5.71 5.91 -5.93
C THR A 32 6.39 4.56 -6.07
N THR A 33 5.68 3.59 -6.65
CA THR A 33 6.22 2.26 -6.88
C THR A 33 6.08 1.80 -8.30
N VAL A 34 7.13 1.17 -8.82
CA VAL A 34 7.09 0.47 -10.11
C VAL A 34 6.63 -0.96 -9.86
N ILE A 35 5.72 -1.45 -10.70
CA ILE A 35 5.23 -2.83 -10.65
C ILE A 35 5.80 -3.60 -11.84
N LEU A 36 6.40 -4.75 -11.57
CA LEU A 36 6.90 -5.68 -12.58
C LEU A 36 6.21 -7.03 -12.39
N ALA A 37 5.85 -7.68 -13.50
CA ALA A 37 5.23 -9.00 -13.48
C ALA A 37 6.12 -10.02 -14.23
N GLY A 38 6.04 -11.28 -13.82
CA GLY A 38 6.80 -12.40 -14.37
C GLY A 38 6.37 -12.75 -15.79
N GLN A 39 7.13 -13.62 -16.45
CA GLN A 39 6.89 -13.93 -17.86
C GLN A 39 5.54 -14.65 -18.09
N ASN A 40 5.17 -15.55 -17.17
CA ASN A 40 3.92 -16.32 -17.23
C ASN A 40 2.81 -15.76 -16.33
N ILE A 41 3.18 -14.92 -15.36
CA ILE A 41 2.24 -14.33 -14.39
C ILE A 41 1.83 -12.95 -14.87
N PHE A 42 0.57 -12.84 -15.25
CA PHE A 42 -0.07 -11.59 -15.60
C PHE A 42 -0.86 -11.10 -14.39
N ILE A 43 -0.92 -9.78 -14.19
CA ILE A 43 -1.68 -9.18 -13.10
C ILE A 43 -2.58 -8.07 -13.62
N THR A 44 -3.69 -7.85 -12.92
CA THR A 44 -4.45 -6.61 -13.08
C THR A 44 -3.64 -5.43 -12.55
N GLN A 45 -3.89 -4.22 -13.06
CA GLN A 45 -3.33 -3.00 -12.46
C GLN A 45 -3.66 -2.96 -10.95
N PRO A 46 -2.66 -2.85 -10.06
CA PRO A 46 -2.94 -2.71 -8.63
C PRO A 46 -3.73 -1.44 -8.32
N THR A 47 -4.75 -1.57 -7.47
CA THR A 47 -5.64 -0.47 -7.08
C THR A 47 -5.82 -0.38 -5.55
N PRO A 48 -6.03 0.81 -4.97
CA PRO A 48 -6.30 0.95 -3.53
C PRO A 48 -7.64 0.36 -3.08
N THR A 49 -8.56 0.15 -4.01
CA THR A 49 -9.86 -0.47 -3.77
C THR A 49 -9.82 -1.95 -4.12
N SER A 50 -10.36 -2.78 -3.25
CA SER A 50 -10.54 -4.21 -3.54
C SER A 50 -11.44 -4.41 -4.76
N GLN A 51 -11.14 -5.44 -5.54
CA GLN A 51 -11.84 -5.76 -6.77
C GLN A 51 -12.25 -7.23 -6.81
N THR A 52 -13.06 -7.62 -7.79
CA THR A 52 -13.30 -9.05 -8.07
C THR A 52 -12.29 -9.49 -9.12
N CYS A 53 -11.74 -10.69 -8.98
CA CYS A 53 -10.78 -11.18 -9.98
C CYS A 53 -11.49 -11.60 -11.27
N PRO A 54 -11.07 -11.04 -12.42
CA PRO A 54 -11.56 -11.51 -13.71
C PRO A 54 -11.20 -12.98 -13.97
N ALA A 55 -11.87 -13.59 -14.95
CA ALA A 55 -11.51 -14.93 -15.39
C ALA A 55 -10.16 -14.96 -16.12
N ASP A 56 -9.56 -16.15 -16.21
CA ASP A 56 -8.36 -16.44 -17.01
C ASP A 56 -8.47 -15.85 -18.43
N GLY A 57 -7.36 -15.30 -18.92
CA GLY A 57 -7.26 -14.70 -20.26
C GLY A 57 -7.97 -13.35 -20.42
N ASN A 58 -8.50 -12.75 -19.35
CA ASN A 58 -9.12 -11.43 -19.43
C ASN A 58 -8.09 -10.33 -19.79
N ILE A 59 -8.49 -9.38 -20.64
CA ILE A 59 -7.64 -8.27 -21.11
C ILE A 59 -7.13 -7.33 -20.01
N ALA A 60 -7.72 -7.37 -18.82
CA ALA A 60 -7.26 -6.62 -17.66
C ALA A 60 -5.92 -7.15 -17.12
N TYR A 61 -5.62 -8.43 -17.35
CA TYR A 61 -4.36 -9.06 -17.00
C TYR A 61 -3.27 -8.64 -18.00
N LYS A 62 -2.20 -8.06 -17.47
CA LYS A 62 -1.04 -7.60 -18.22
C LYS A 62 0.22 -8.12 -17.55
N ASN A 63 1.32 -8.24 -18.29
CA ASN A 63 2.64 -8.55 -17.72
C ASN A 63 3.60 -7.34 -17.77
N SER A 64 3.16 -6.22 -18.33
CA SER A 64 3.96 -5.00 -18.49
C SER A 64 3.06 -3.77 -18.69
N GLY A 65 3.68 -2.57 -18.69
CA GLY A 65 2.96 -1.31 -18.93
C GLY A 65 2.08 -0.86 -17.77
N PHE A 66 2.42 -1.24 -16.54
CA PHE A 66 1.72 -0.79 -15.34
C PHE A 66 1.97 0.68 -15.06
N THR A 67 0.93 1.36 -14.61
CA THR A 67 1.09 2.70 -14.04
C THR A 67 1.68 2.58 -12.63
N SER A 68 2.63 3.44 -12.30
CA SER A 68 3.19 3.48 -10.95
C SER A 68 2.09 3.74 -9.92
N LEU A 69 2.15 3.02 -8.80
CA LEU A 69 1.20 3.20 -7.71
C LEU A 69 1.72 4.27 -6.74
N ALA A 70 0.86 5.23 -6.40
CA ALA A 70 1.15 6.27 -5.41
C ALA A 70 0.53 5.89 -4.06
N TRP A 71 1.34 5.88 -3.02
CA TRP A 71 0.92 5.49 -1.67
C TRP A 71 0.80 6.72 -0.79
N THR A 72 -0.39 6.93 -0.23
CA THR A 72 -0.64 7.96 0.77
C THR A 72 -0.56 7.32 2.15
N LEU A 73 0.52 7.55 2.89
CA LEU A 73 0.80 6.88 4.16
C LEU A 73 0.82 7.88 5.32
N THR A 74 0.35 7.49 6.49
CA THR A 74 0.48 8.30 7.70
C THR A 74 1.71 7.87 8.50
N GLN A 75 2.51 8.82 9.01
CA GLN A 75 3.64 8.52 9.90
C GLN A 75 3.21 7.66 11.09
N GLY A 76 3.83 6.50 11.29
CA GLY A 76 3.46 5.59 12.38
C GLY A 76 2.02 5.05 12.28
N GLY A 77 1.35 5.27 11.15
CA GLY A 77 -0.01 4.84 10.89
C GLY A 77 -0.10 3.37 10.49
N GLY A 78 -1.34 2.92 10.28
CA GLY A 78 -1.61 1.59 9.74
C GLY A 78 -1.11 1.41 8.30
N ALA A 79 -1.25 0.18 7.80
CA ALA A 79 -0.89 -0.12 6.42
C ALA A 79 -1.90 0.48 5.44
N ALA A 80 -1.40 1.18 4.42
CA ALA A 80 -2.16 1.40 3.20
C ALA A 80 -2.08 0.13 2.36
N GLN A 81 -3.18 -0.22 1.68
CA GLN A 81 -3.31 -1.46 0.93
C GLN A 81 -3.54 -1.17 -0.54
N ALA A 82 -3.06 -2.09 -1.38
CA ALA A 82 -3.47 -2.19 -2.77
C ALA A 82 -3.76 -3.64 -3.12
N PHE A 83 -4.62 -3.81 -4.11
CA PHE A 83 -5.20 -5.09 -4.49
C PHE A 83 -4.97 -5.33 -5.97
N PHE A 84 -4.62 -6.56 -6.32
CA PHE A 84 -4.55 -7.02 -7.71
C PHE A 84 -4.89 -8.50 -7.77
N CYS A 85 -5.17 -9.00 -8.95
CA CYS A 85 -5.37 -10.42 -9.21
C CYS A 85 -4.21 -10.94 -10.04
N MET A 86 -3.91 -12.24 -9.92
CA MET A 86 -2.95 -12.94 -10.78
C MET A 86 -3.69 -13.83 -11.76
N ASP A 87 -3.06 -14.04 -12.90
CA ASP A 87 -3.43 -15.02 -13.91
C ASP A 87 -2.16 -15.67 -14.45
N ASN A 88 -2.10 -17.00 -14.39
CA ASN A 88 -1.02 -17.75 -15.00
C ASN A 88 -1.45 -18.13 -16.42
N GLN A 89 -0.94 -17.39 -17.41
CA GLN A 89 -1.22 -17.65 -18.82
C GLN A 89 -0.15 -18.54 -19.48
N GLY A 90 0.75 -19.11 -18.68
CA GLY A 90 1.74 -20.09 -19.11
C GLY A 90 1.14 -21.49 -19.34
N THR A 91 1.99 -22.41 -19.76
CA THR A 91 1.60 -23.80 -20.09
C THR A 91 1.78 -24.78 -18.93
N SER A 92 2.35 -24.34 -17.81
CA SER A 92 2.59 -25.14 -16.60
C SER A 92 2.18 -24.37 -15.35
N ALA A 93 1.96 -25.10 -14.26
CA ALA A 93 1.74 -24.47 -12.96
C ALA A 93 2.99 -23.67 -12.53
N ASP A 94 2.77 -22.50 -11.96
CA ASP A 94 3.82 -21.62 -11.44
C ASP A 94 3.64 -21.42 -9.92
N THR A 95 4.72 -21.00 -9.25
CA THR A 95 4.72 -20.69 -7.82
C THR A 95 4.91 -19.19 -7.66
N PRO A 96 3.83 -18.41 -7.60
CA PRO A 96 3.97 -16.97 -7.65
C PRO A 96 4.58 -16.42 -6.36
N SER A 97 5.33 -15.33 -6.50
CA SER A 97 5.91 -14.58 -5.40
C SER A 97 5.70 -13.08 -5.59
N VAL A 98 5.55 -12.34 -4.48
CA VAL A 98 5.40 -10.89 -4.51
C VAL A 98 6.36 -10.29 -3.50
N THR A 99 7.28 -9.47 -3.99
CA THR A 99 8.36 -8.89 -3.18
C THR A 99 8.47 -7.39 -3.42
N ALA A 100 9.02 -6.66 -2.46
CA ALA A 100 9.38 -5.27 -2.62
C ALA A 100 10.89 -5.06 -2.41
N SER A 101 11.47 -4.14 -3.17
CA SER A 101 12.89 -3.80 -3.09
C SER A 101 13.14 -2.32 -3.36
N GLY A 102 14.14 -1.75 -2.69
CA GLY A 102 14.51 -0.34 -2.78
C GLY A 102 15.31 0.10 -1.55
N THR A 103 16.04 1.22 -1.64
CA THR A 103 16.94 1.68 -0.57
C THR A 103 16.23 2.22 0.68
N GLY A 104 14.91 2.44 0.61
CA GLY A 104 14.13 3.04 1.71
C GLY A 104 12.90 2.24 2.11
N ILE A 105 12.85 0.96 1.75
CA ILE A 105 11.81 0.02 2.18
C ILE A 105 12.43 -1.25 2.75
N ALA A 106 11.84 -1.77 3.82
CA ALA A 106 12.24 -3.03 4.43
C ALA A 106 11.02 -3.93 4.66
N ASN A 107 11.23 -5.25 4.63
CA ASN A 107 10.19 -6.20 5.01
C ASN A 107 9.93 -6.11 6.51
N GLY A 108 8.66 -6.15 6.92
CA GLY A 108 8.28 -6.10 8.32
C GLY A 108 6.78 -6.22 8.53
N VAL A 109 6.32 -5.65 9.64
CA VAL A 109 4.91 -5.65 10.05
C VAL A 109 4.45 -4.21 10.25
N CYS A 110 3.20 -3.93 9.89
CA CYS A 110 2.57 -2.64 10.08
C CYS A 110 1.57 -2.68 11.26
N PRO A 111 1.46 -1.63 12.09
CA PRO A 111 2.28 -0.40 12.07
C PRO A 111 3.73 -0.69 12.48
N SER A 112 4.66 0.11 11.94
CA SER A 112 6.11 -0.08 12.13
C SER A 112 6.70 1.05 12.94
N THR A 113 7.74 0.75 13.74
CA THR A 113 8.53 1.75 14.46
C THR A 113 9.82 2.13 13.72
N ALA A 114 10.05 1.59 12.53
CA ALA A 114 11.25 1.85 11.75
C ALA A 114 11.34 3.31 11.26
N SER A 115 12.53 3.73 10.85
CA SER A 115 12.77 5.01 10.17
C SER A 115 12.69 4.91 8.64
N THR A 116 12.07 3.85 8.13
CA THR A 116 11.90 3.57 6.69
C THR A 116 10.45 3.21 6.38
N LEU A 117 10.13 3.12 5.08
CA LEU A 117 8.91 2.43 4.67
C LEU A 117 9.00 0.95 5.06
N THR A 118 7.86 0.36 5.41
CA THR A 118 7.76 -1.05 5.75
C THR A 118 6.82 -1.73 4.78
N TRP A 119 7.34 -2.74 4.08
CA TRP A 119 6.59 -3.68 3.27
C TRP A 119 6.05 -4.78 4.18
N ALA A 120 4.72 -4.86 4.31
CA ALA A 120 4.10 -5.99 4.99
C ALA A 120 4.03 -7.19 4.04
N ALA A 121 4.17 -8.39 4.59
CA ALA A 121 4.04 -9.61 3.80
C ALA A 121 2.69 -9.61 3.04
N PRO A 122 2.69 -9.92 1.73
CA PRO A 122 1.48 -9.94 0.93
C PRO A 122 0.55 -11.08 1.39
N SER A 123 -0.75 -10.87 1.28
CA SER A 123 -1.76 -11.90 1.60
C SER A 123 -2.52 -12.33 0.36
N GLY A 124 -2.93 -13.60 0.31
CA GLY A 124 -3.68 -14.16 -0.81
C GLY A 124 -2.82 -14.59 -2.00
N VAL A 125 -1.49 -14.52 -1.90
CA VAL A 125 -0.57 -15.10 -2.90
C VAL A 125 -0.70 -16.63 -2.83
N PRO A 126 -1.10 -17.31 -3.91
CA PRO A 126 -1.27 -18.76 -3.88
C PRO A 126 0.11 -19.44 -3.86
N THR A 127 0.22 -20.58 -3.16
CA THR A 127 1.46 -21.38 -3.15
C THR A 127 1.72 -22.09 -4.48
N SER A 128 0.70 -22.20 -5.32
CA SER A 128 0.80 -22.65 -6.71
C SER A 128 -0.40 -22.10 -7.47
N LEU A 129 -0.17 -21.66 -8.71
CA LEU A 129 -1.20 -21.23 -9.64
C LEU A 129 -1.10 -22.10 -10.90
N ALA A 130 -2.14 -22.91 -11.15
CA ALA A 130 -2.18 -23.78 -12.31
C ALA A 130 -2.10 -22.99 -13.62
N ALA A 131 -1.66 -23.64 -14.70
CA ALA A 131 -1.71 -23.07 -16.05
C ALA A 131 -3.15 -22.66 -16.41
N HIS A 132 -3.29 -21.56 -17.14
CA HIS A 132 -4.57 -20.98 -17.58
C HIS A 132 -5.56 -20.83 -16.41
N THR A 133 -5.08 -20.27 -15.30
CA THR A 133 -5.87 -20.08 -14.10
C THR A 133 -5.61 -18.73 -13.48
N ALA A 134 -6.70 -17.99 -13.26
CA ALA A 134 -6.73 -16.78 -12.48
C ALA A 134 -6.99 -17.06 -11.00
N THR A 135 -6.45 -16.22 -10.12
CA THR A 135 -6.79 -16.23 -8.69
C THR A 135 -8.27 -15.92 -8.50
N SER A 136 -8.97 -16.66 -7.63
CA SER A 136 -10.38 -16.42 -7.31
C SER A 136 -10.61 -15.22 -6.37
N THR A 137 -9.58 -14.83 -5.63
CA THR A 137 -9.62 -13.71 -4.67
C THR A 137 -8.44 -12.78 -4.91
N PRO A 138 -8.60 -11.46 -4.68
CA PRO A 138 -7.51 -10.52 -4.85
C PRO A 138 -6.36 -10.78 -3.89
N ILE A 139 -5.16 -10.54 -4.39
CA ILE A 139 -3.93 -10.45 -3.63
C ILE A 139 -3.85 -9.06 -3.05
N THR A 140 -3.49 -9.00 -1.77
CA THR A 140 -3.30 -7.73 -1.06
C THR A 140 -1.82 -7.51 -0.82
N ILE A 141 -1.35 -6.33 -1.19
CA ILE A 141 -0.05 -5.80 -0.80
C ILE A 141 -0.26 -4.61 0.11
N ALA A 142 0.62 -4.43 1.08
CA ALA A 142 0.43 -3.38 2.07
C ALA A 142 1.75 -2.74 2.49
N VAL A 143 1.72 -1.42 2.65
CA VAL A 143 2.87 -0.59 3.04
C VAL A 143 2.47 0.38 4.12
N CYS A 144 3.35 0.60 5.09
CA CYS A 144 3.21 1.68 6.07
C CYS A 144 4.49 2.51 6.17
N ALA A 145 4.35 3.75 6.60
CA ALA A 145 5.47 4.58 7.01
C ALA A 145 5.75 4.33 8.50
N GLY A 146 6.97 3.95 8.85
CA GLY A 146 7.31 3.72 10.25
C GLY A 146 7.28 5.01 11.08
N SER A 147 7.12 4.92 12.41
CA SER A 147 7.02 6.11 13.26
C SER A 147 8.30 6.96 13.26
N GLY A 148 9.45 6.38 12.91
CA GLY A 148 10.73 7.07 12.81
C GLY A 148 10.96 7.80 11.49
N THR A 149 10.02 7.78 10.54
CA THR A 149 10.17 8.49 9.25
C THR A 149 9.81 9.97 9.39
N SER A 150 10.47 10.84 8.64
CA SER A 150 10.19 12.29 8.63
C SER A 150 9.27 12.69 7.47
N ALA A 151 8.25 13.51 7.74
CA ALA A 151 7.29 14.03 6.75
C ALA A 151 7.93 14.40 5.39
N GLY A 152 7.33 13.96 4.29
CA GLY A 152 7.70 14.41 2.95
C GLY A 152 7.49 13.37 1.86
N PRO A 153 8.04 13.61 0.65
CA PRO A 153 8.13 12.60 -0.41
C PRO A 153 8.92 11.41 0.11
N GLY A 154 8.28 10.23 0.14
CA GLY A 154 8.91 8.98 0.50
C GLY A 154 9.78 8.44 -0.66
N PRO A 155 10.72 7.53 -0.37
CA PRO A 155 11.53 6.90 -1.40
C PRO A 155 10.67 6.07 -2.35
N SER A 156 11.01 6.06 -3.63
CA SER A 156 10.43 5.10 -4.57
C SER A 156 10.97 3.70 -4.32
N PHE A 157 10.15 2.68 -4.59
CA PHE A 157 10.57 1.28 -4.52
C PHE A 157 9.92 0.45 -5.64
N THR A 158 10.40 -0.76 -5.85
CA THR A 158 9.89 -1.67 -6.89
C THR A 158 9.16 -2.81 -6.23
N VAL A 159 7.96 -3.13 -6.72
CA VAL A 159 7.24 -4.36 -6.41
C VAL A 159 7.43 -5.31 -7.58
N THR A 160 7.93 -6.51 -7.29
CA THR A 160 8.12 -7.56 -8.29
C THR A 160 7.15 -8.69 -7.98
N VAL A 161 6.32 -9.01 -8.95
CA VAL A 161 5.49 -10.20 -9.01
C VAL A 161 6.16 -11.17 -9.97
N THR A 162 6.43 -12.41 -9.54
CA THR A 162 7.02 -13.45 -10.39
C THR A 162 6.18 -14.70 -10.34
#